data_AF-A0A1S9DLK2-F1
#
_entry.id   AF-A0A1S9DLK2-F1
#
_cell.length_a   1.000
_cell.length_b   1.000
_cell.length_c   1.000
_cell.angle_alpha   90.00
_cell.angle_beta   90.00
_cell.angle_gamma   90.00
#
_symmetry.space_group_name_H-M   'P 1'
#
loop_
_entity.id
_entity.type
_entity.pdbx_description
1 polymer ?
#
loop_
_entity_poly.entity_id
_entity_poly.type
_entity_poly.pdbx_seq_one_letter_code
_entity_poly.pdbx_strand_id
1 'polypeptide(L)'
;MGEAKGTLRIRSAAQSGMVPAETEMRRLVPDYLVIHLEASVILLLILFHSVDTRHSLYFDEDSPRVYLNQRTEIRKVREGQPVLGRSLSRTILMANEMEYTRLGTSGLKISKVILGAMSYGTKEWQDWVLNEDEALPLIEHAYKRGINTWDTADVYSHGRSEEIIGKALTKYNIPRNRVVILTKCYFGVDDGGKQPPISAAGRNDGDWVNRVGLSRKHIFDAVDASVSRLGTYIDVLQIHRLDRDTPREEIMRALNDVIESGKVRYIGASTMAAWEFQTLQNIAERNGWHKFISMQNYHNLLAREEEREMIPYCVDSGVGLIPWSPMARGVLARPWNSRSTTRESTDAALKLLVRSRESEADKAIVDRVEELAKKKGVSMAQVSIAWSLSHTNENPILGLNSKERIDEAVASIKVKLTDEEIKYLEEPYIPKALSALER
;
A
#
# COMPACT_ATOMS: atom_id res chain seq x y z
N MET A 1 -4.23 60.45 27.93
CA MET A 1 -5.46 60.74 28.71
C MET A 1 -6.15 59.42 29.00
N GLY A 2 -6.16 59.02 30.28
CA GLY A 2 -7.00 57.99 30.92
C GLY A 2 -6.89 56.54 30.45
N GLU A 3 -6.70 55.49 31.25
CA GLU A 3 -6.31 55.19 32.64
C GLU A 3 -6.36 53.62 32.70
N ALA A 4 -5.30 52.89 33.08
CA ALA A 4 -5.07 52.31 34.43
C ALA A 4 -6.20 51.36 34.89
N LYS A 5 -6.05 50.13 35.43
CA LYS A 5 -5.09 49.32 36.22
C LYS A 5 -5.69 47.88 36.23
N GLY A 6 -5.07 46.78 36.65
CA GLY A 6 -3.87 46.52 37.43
C GLY A 6 -3.80 45.01 37.72
N THR A 7 -2.59 44.55 38.03
CA THR A 7 -2.15 43.18 38.29
C THR A 7 -2.36 42.79 39.77
N LEU A 8 -2.61 41.52 40.09
CA LEU A 8 -1.98 40.87 41.26
C LEU A 8 -2.04 39.32 41.19
N ARG A 9 -0.88 38.68 41.34
CA ARG A 9 -0.69 37.26 41.71
C ARG A 9 -0.52 37.18 43.25
N ILE A 10 -0.69 35.99 43.85
CA ILE A 10 0.29 35.25 44.72
C ILE A 10 -0.38 34.15 45.58
N ARG A 11 0.16 32.90 45.47
CA ARG A 11 0.52 31.83 46.47
C ARG A 11 -0.52 31.36 47.53
N SER A 12 -0.47 30.18 48.17
CA SER A 12 0.27 28.88 48.13
C SER A 12 -0.29 27.97 49.25
N ALA A 13 0.07 26.67 49.23
CA ALA A 13 0.20 25.75 50.39
C ALA A 13 -1.11 25.21 51.03
N ALA A 14 -1.20 24.04 51.66
CA ALA A 14 -0.41 22.80 51.74
C ALA A 14 -1.23 21.77 52.55
N GLN A 15 -0.94 20.48 52.34
CA GLN A 15 -0.89 19.36 53.31
C GLN A 15 -2.14 18.77 54.02
N SER A 16 -2.11 17.43 54.06
CA SER A 16 -2.59 16.47 55.09
C SER A 16 -4.11 16.31 55.26
N GLY A 17 -4.69 15.14 55.54
CA GLY A 17 -4.22 13.79 55.84
C GLY A 17 -5.42 12.94 56.33
N MET A 18 -5.29 11.62 56.26
CA MET A 18 -6.00 10.57 57.03
C MET A 18 -7.54 10.41 56.96
N VAL A 19 -7.91 9.20 56.56
CA VAL A 19 -9.19 8.48 56.79
C VAL A 19 -9.35 8.17 58.29
N PRO A 20 -10.58 8.12 58.85
CA PRO A 20 -11.06 6.80 59.31
C PRO A 20 -12.59 6.57 59.25
N ALA A 21 -12.90 5.27 59.29
CA ALA A 21 -14.06 4.62 59.92
C ALA A 21 -15.33 4.39 59.11
N GLU A 22 -15.50 3.09 58.80
CA GLU A 22 -16.75 2.39 58.53
C GLU A 22 -17.83 2.72 59.56
N THR A 23 -19.07 2.88 59.09
CA THR A 23 -20.26 2.63 59.91
C THR A 23 -21.24 1.81 59.09
N GLU A 24 -21.49 0.60 59.57
CA GLU A 24 -22.49 -0.35 59.11
C GLU A 24 -23.88 0.29 59.02
N MET A 25 -24.55 0.16 57.86
CA MET A 25 -26.00 0.21 57.80
C MET A 25 -26.52 -0.98 56.99
N ARG A 26 -26.87 -2.05 57.71
CA ARG A 26 -27.71 -3.13 57.19
C ARG A 26 -29.14 -2.61 57.04
N ARG A 27 -29.70 -2.61 55.83
CA ARG A 27 -30.93 -3.35 55.46
C ARG A 27 -31.48 -2.99 54.07
N LEU A 28 -31.76 -4.06 53.32
CA LEU A 28 -32.88 -4.24 52.37
C LEU A 28 -32.80 -3.57 50.99
N VAL A 29 -32.13 -4.25 50.04
CA VAL A 29 -32.68 -4.44 48.67
C VAL A 29 -32.25 -5.83 48.17
N PRO A 30 -33.18 -6.79 47.95
CA PRO A 30 -32.85 -8.05 47.30
C PRO A 30 -32.89 -7.89 45.76
N ASP A 31 -32.08 -8.72 45.09
CA ASP A 31 -32.13 -9.05 43.64
C ASP A 31 -31.36 -8.18 42.64
N TYR A 32 -30.04 -8.05 42.83
CA TYR A 32 -29.11 -7.72 41.75
C TYR A 32 -28.04 -8.81 41.58
N LEU A 33 -27.94 -9.37 40.37
CA LEU A 33 -26.83 -10.23 39.98
C LEU A 33 -25.65 -9.35 39.51
N VAL A 34 -24.56 -9.34 40.28
CA VAL A 34 -23.32 -8.64 39.90
C VAL A 34 -22.49 -9.57 39.02
N ILE A 35 -22.28 -9.21 37.75
CA ILE A 35 -21.39 -9.93 36.83
C ILE A 35 -20.14 -9.07 36.61
N HIS A 36 -18.96 -9.59 36.94
CA HIS A 36 -17.69 -8.96 36.56
C HIS A 36 -17.37 -9.30 35.10
N LEU A 37 -17.32 -8.29 34.24
CA LEU A 37 -16.90 -8.42 32.84
C LEU A 37 -15.59 -7.64 32.64
N GLU A 38 -14.68 -8.20 31.84
CA GLU A 38 -13.47 -7.48 31.43
C GLU A 38 -13.83 -6.24 30.59
N ALA A 39 -13.03 -5.17 30.71
CA ALA A 39 -13.27 -3.87 30.04
C ALA A 39 -13.44 -3.99 28.51
N SER A 40 -12.82 -5.01 27.90
CA SER A 40 -12.94 -5.38 26.49
C SER A 40 -14.35 -5.82 26.07
N VAL A 41 -15.11 -6.44 26.98
CA VAL A 41 -16.49 -6.89 26.75
C VAL A 41 -17.49 -5.73 26.89
N ILE A 42 -17.21 -4.80 27.80
CA ILE A 42 -18.02 -3.59 28.02
C ILE A 42 -17.96 -2.68 26.79
N LEU A 43 -16.77 -2.50 26.20
CA LEU A 43 -16.59 -1.69 25.00
C LEU A 43 -17.33 -2.28 23.78
N LEU A 44 -17.43 -3.60 23.70
CA LEU A 44 -18.15 -4.31 22.64
C LEU A 44 -19.67 -4.09 22.76
N LEU A 45 -20.21 -4.10 23.98
CA LEU A 45 -21.63 -3.86 24.23
C LEU A 45 -22.04 -2.41 23.90
N ILE A 46 -21.14 -1.44 24.17
CA ILE A 46 -21.35 -0.02 23.83
C ILE A 46 -21.40 0.19 22.31
N LEU A 47 -20.59 -0.53 21.54
CA LEU A 47 -20.52 -0.38 20.08
C LEU A 47 -21.72 -1.04 19.34
N PHE A 48 -22.38 -2.01 19.95
CA PHE A 48 -23.49 -2.73 19.31
C PHE A 48 -24.89 -2.16 19.60
N HIS A 49 -25.04 -1.18 20.51
CA HIS A 49 -26.35 -0.61 20.87
C HIS A 49 -26.71 0.73 20.20
N SER A 50 -26.00 1.14 19.15
CA SER A 50 -26.42 2.32 18.35
C SER A 50 -27.51 2.02 17.30
N VAL A 51 -28.25 0.91 17.44
CA VAL A 51 -29.38 0.59 16.58
C VAL A 51 -30.61 0.31 17.44
N ASP A 52 -31.39 1.37 17.62
CA ASP A 52 -32.84 1.39 17.89
C ASP A 52 -33.38 0.47 18.99
N THR A 53 -33.42 0.96 20.24
CA THR A 53 -34.57 0.77 21.15
C THR A 53 -34.47 1.73 22.35
N ARG A 54 -35.62 2.32 22.73
CA ARG A 54 -35.75 3.24 23.87
C ARG A 54 -35.58 2.52 25.21
N HIS A 55 -34.39 2.52 25.80
CA HIS A 55 -34.21 2.20 27.22
C HIS A 55 -33.12 3.09 27.85
N SER A 56 -33.47 3.77 28.93
CA SER A 56 -32.59 4.70 29.65
C SER A 56 -31.58 3.93 30.51
N LEU A 57 -30.29 4.07 30.22
CA LEU A 57 -29.21 3.66 31.11
C LEU A 57 -28.86 4.84 32.02
N TYR A 58 -28.87 4.64 33.34
CA TYR A 58 -28.32 5.60 34.30
C TYR A 58 -26.86 5.24 34.58
N PHE A 59 -26.00 6.26 34.58
CA PHE A 59 -24.59 6.16 34.93
C PHE A 59 -24.37 6.85 36.28
N ASP A 60 -23.67 6.17 37.19
CA ASP A 60 -23.10 6.74 38.40
C ASP A 60 -21.60 6.94 38.13
N GLU A 61 -21.09 8.17 38.23
CA GLU A 61 -19.71 8.51 37.84
C GLU A 61 -18.65 7.92 38.79
N ASP A 62 -19.06 7.37 39.95
CA ASP A 62 -18.12 6.89 40.97
C ASP A 62 -17.98 5.35 41.09
N SER A 63 -18.68 4.54 40.28
CA SER A 63 -18.47 3.07 40.26
C SER A 63 -19.01 2.35 39.00
N PRO A 64 -18.23 1.47 38.33
CA PRO A 64 -18.68 0.76 37.13
C PRO A 64 -19.55 -0.45 37.49
N ARG A 65 -20.87 -0.23 37.61
CA ARG A 65 -21.86 -1.33 37.69
C ARG A 65 -23.03 -1.07 36.75
N VAL A 66 -23.42 -2.09 35.99
CA VAL A 66 -24.57 -2.05 35.07
C VAL A 66 -25.72 -2.83 35.69
N TYR A 67 -26.91 -2.24 35.73
CA TYR A 67 -28.12 -2.85 36.28
C TYR A 67 -29.15 -3.08 35.16
N LEU A 68 -29.63 -4.33 35.01
CA LEU A 68 -30.67 -4.70 34.04
C LEU A 68 -32.00 -4.98 34.75
N ASN A 69 -33.09 -4.38 34.27
CA ASN A 69 -34.44 -4.58 34.81
C ASN A 69 -35.10 -5.83 34.19
N GLN A 70 -35.64 -6.74 35.02
CA GLN A 70 -36.31 -7.96 34.58
C GLN A 70 -37.79 -7.72 34.27
N ARG A 71 -38.19 -7.81 32.99
CA ARG A 71 -39.53 -8.26 32.58
C ARG A 71 -39.50 -8.86 31.19
N THR A 72 -39.18 -10.15 31.11
CA THR A 72 -39.53 -10.99 29.95
C THR A 72 -39.89 -12.38 30.46
N GLU A 73 -41.16 -12.77 30.27
CA GLU A 73 -41.66 -14.09 30.61
C GLU A 73 -40.94 -15.19 29.81
N ILE A 74 -40.35 -16.16 30.50
CA ILE A 74 -39.78 -17.36 29.88
C ILE A 74 -40.90 -18.42 29.80
N ARG A 75 -41.45 -18.65 28.60
CA ARG A 75 -42.21 -19.86 28.31
C ARG A 75 -41.27 -21.06 28.39
N LYS A 76 -41.59 -22.02 29.27
CA LYS A 76 -40.92 -23.33 29.41
C LYS A 76 -40.74 -24.02 28.05
N VAL A 77 -39.48 -24.17 27.61
CA VAL A 77 -39.09 -25.08 26.54
C VAL A 77 -38.75 -26.43 27.19
N ARG A 78 -39.38 -27.50 26.71
CA ARG A 78 -39.15 -28.89 27.16
C ARG A 78 -37.70 -29.29 26.92
N GLU A 79 -37.09 -29.93 27.92
CA GLU A 79 -35.77 -30.56 27.81
C GLU A 79 -35.80 -31.69 26.77
N GLY A 80 -34.80 -31.70 25.88
CA GLY A 80 -34.52 -32.84 25.01
C GLY A 80 -34.49 -32.56 23.50
N GLN A 81 -33.70 -31.60 23.03
CA GLN A 81 -33.11 -31.63 21.68
C GLN A 81 -31.75 -30.90 21.68
N PRO A 82 -30.74 -31.41 20.94
CA PRO A 82 -29.44 -30.75 20.86
C PRO A 82 -29.58 -29.49 20.00
N VAL A 83 -29.54 -28.32 20.65
CA VAL A 83 -29.38 -27.06 19.93
C VAL A 83 -27.97 -27.05 19.36
N LEU A 84 -27.90 -27.16 18.04
CA LEU A 84 -26.70 -27.07 17.24
C LEU A 84 -25.93 -25.80 17.65
N GLY A 85 -24.86 -25.97 18.42
CA GLY A 85 -23.90 -24.91 18.76
C GLY A 85 -23.19 -24.45 17.49
N ARG A 86 -23.86 -23.60 16.69
CA ARG A 86 -23.24 -22.88 15.59
C ARG A 86 -22.28 -21.85 16.20
N SER A 87 -21.04 -22.28 16.38
CA SER A 87 -19.80 -21.51 16.18
C SER A 87 -19.98 -19.99 16.19
N LEU A 88 -20.15 -19.42 17.38
CA LEU A 88 -19.97 -17.98 17.65
C LEU A 88 -18.48 -17.63 17.84
N SER A 89 -17.54 -18.43 17.33
CA SER A 89 -16.10 -18.22 17.53
C SER A 89 -15.25 -18.51 16.29
N ARG A 90 -15.65 -17.94 15.15
CA ARG A 90 -14.70 -17.70 14.04
C ARG A 90 -14.78 -16.32 13.40
N THR A 91 -15.70 -15.48 13.84
CA THR A 91 -15.69 -14.03 13.58
C THR A 91 -15.04 -13.32 14.76
N ILE A 92 -13.88 -13.82 15.20
CA ILE A 92 -12.86 -12.90 15.68
C ILE A 92 -12.66 -11.98 14.48
N LEU A 93 -13.01 -10.70 14.64
CA LEU A 93 -12.52 -9.62 13.79
C LEU A 93 -11.10 -10.02 13.39
N MET A 94 -10.89 -10.45 12.15
CA MET A 94 -9.53 -10.67 11.67
C MET A 94 -8.90 -9.30 11.78
N ALA A 95 -8.16 -9.08 12.86
CA ALA A 95 -7.42 -7.87 13.09
C ALA A 95 -6.61 -7.70 11.81
N ASN A 96 -6.91 -6.66 11.06
CA ASN A 96 -6.31 -6.46 9.76
C ASN A 96 -4.79 -6.39 10.00
N GLU A 97 -4.07 -7.44 9.58
CA GLU A 97 -2.63 -7.59 9.84
C GLU A 97 -1.81 -6.53 9.10
N MET A 98 -2.44 -5.86 8.13
CA MET A 98 -1.85 -4.79 7.33
C MET A 98 -1.55 -3.55 8.17
N GLU A 99 -0.33 -3.04 7.97
CA GLU A 99 0.10 -1.74 8.47
C GLU A 99 -0.07 -0.68 7.38
N TYR A 100 -0.34 0.56 7.78
CA TYR A 100 -0.49 1.69 6.85
C TYR A 100 0.48 2.80 7.23
N THR A 101 1.12 3.40 6.22
CA THR A 101 2.08 4.49 6.39
C THR A 101 1.74 5.65 5.46
N ARG A 102 2.31 6.83 5.70
CA ARG A 102 2.20 7.96 4.77
C ARG A 102 3.07 7.69 3.53
N LEU A 103 2.59 8.13 2.37
CA LEU A 103 3.41 8.19 1.17
C LEU A 103 4.25 9.46 1.20
N GLY A 104 5.50 9.33 1.65
CA GLY A 104 6.38 10.45 1.93
C GLY A 104 5.82 11.33 3.06
N THR A 105 5.98 12.65 2.94
CA THR A 105 5.44 13.64 3.89
C THR A 105 3.98 14.02 3.62
N SER A 106 3.36 13.45 2.57
CA SER A 106 1.97 13.73 2.22
C SER A 106 0.98 13.27 3.31
N GLY A 107 -0.27 13.72 3.20
CA GLY A 107 -1.38 13.22 4.03
C GLY A 107 -1.92 11.87 3.59
N LEU A 108 -1.55 11.38 2.40
CA LEU A 108 -2.05 10.14 1.82
C LEU A 108 -1.44 8.94 2.57
N LYS A 109 -2.29 8.06 3.09
CA LYS A 109 -1.85 6.78 3.68
C LYS A 109 -2.02 5.63 2.70
N ILE A 110 -1.00 4.80 2.61
CA ILE A 110 -0.94 3.60 1.77
C ILE A 110 -0.67 2.35 2.62
N SER A 111 -1.02 1.18 2.09
CA SER A 111 -0.68 -0.11 2.69
C SER A 111 0.84 -0.32 2.61
N LYS A 112 1.42 -0.97 3.63
CA LYS A 112 2.87 -1.12 3.73
C LYS A 112 3.50 -1.87 2.54
N VAL A 113 2.73 -2.77 1.94
CA VAL A 113 3.02 -3.39 0.64
C VAL A 113 1.95 -2.97 -0.37
N ILE A 114 2.33 -2.84 -1.64
CA ILE A 114 1.46 -2.37 -2.72
C ILE A 114 1.16 -3.51 -3.68
N LEU A 115 -0.09 -3.63 -4.11
CA LEU A 115 -0.51 -4.60 -5.13
C LEU A 115 -0.10 -4.09 -6.52
N GLY A 116 0.92 -4.71 -7.13
CA GLY A 116 1.31 -4.44 -8.51
C GLY A 116 0.48 -5.23 -9.52
N ALA A 117 -0.23 -4.51 -10.39
CA ALA A 117 -1.21 -5.06 -11.34
C ALA A 117 -0.64 -5.35 -12.74
N MET A 118 0.69 -5.26 -12.96
CA MET A 118 1.31 -5.65 -14.24
C MET A 118 1.03 -7.12 -14.61
N SER A 119 0.69 -7.97 -13.64
CA SER A 119 0.30 -9.37 -13.87
C SER A 119 -1.18 -9.56 -14.14
N TYR A 120 -1.99 -8.50 -14.21
CA TYR A 120 -3.43 -8.56 -14.43
C TYR A 120 -3.76 -7.85 -15.76
N GLY A 121 -4.28 -8.60 -16.72
CA GLY A 121 -4.48 -8.10 -18.07
C GLY A 121 -4.93 -9.20 -19.03
N THR A 122 -4.17 -9.41 -20.10
CA THR A 122 -4.38 -10.51 -21.05
C THR A 122 -3.08 -11.26 -21.32
N LYS A 123 -3.18 -12.60 -21.41
CA LYS A 123 -2.08 -13.49 -21.82
C LYS A 123 -1.58 -13.21 -23.24
N GLU A 124 -2.40 -12.58 -24.08
CA GLU A 124 -2.00 -12.14 -25.44
C GLU A 124 -0.87 -11.09 -25.40
N TRP A 125 -0.76 -10.34 -24.31
CA TRP A 125 0.31 -9.36 -24.13
C TRP A 125 1.60 -10.01 -23.66
N GLN A 126 1.51 -10.84 -22.61
CA GLN A 126 2.63 -11.64 -22.09
C GLN A 126 2.10 -12.93 -21.44
N ASP A 127 2.74 -14.07 -21.73
CA ASP A 127 2.29 -15.40 -21.32
C ASP A 127 2.11 -15.59 -19.81
N TRP A 128 2.84 -14.82 -18.99
CA TRP A 128 2.80 -14.91 -17.52
C TRP A 128 1.72 -14.04 -16.87
N VAL A 129 0.98 -13.25 -17.65
CA VAL A 129 -0.13 -12.41 -17.19
C VAL A 129 -1.35 -13.28 -16.91
N LEU A 130 -2.17 -12.84 -15.97
CA LEU A 130 -3.45 -13.44 -15.62
C LEU A 130 -4.57 -12.73 -16.35
N ASN A 131 -5.46 -13.51 -16.96
CA ASN A 131 -6.68 -12.98 -17.54
C ASN A 131 -7.63 -12.47 -16.44
N GLU A 132 -8.66 -11.74 -16.85
CA GLU A 132 -9.60 -11.09 -15.93
C GLU A 132 -10.23 -12.05 -14.89
N ASP A 133 -10.64 -13.25 -15.32
CA ASP A 133 -11.27 -14.26 -14.48
C ASP A 133 -10.33 -14.79 -13.38
N GLU A 134 -9.03 -14.86 -13.68
CA GLU A 134 -7.97 -15.21 -12.74
C GLU A 134 -7.59 -14.03 -11.82
N ALA A 135 -7.58 -12.81 -12.35
CA ALA A 135 -7.13 -11.60 -11.64
C ALA A 135 -8.16 -11.05 -10.64
N LEU A 136 -9.44 -11.02 -11.00
CA LEU A 136 -10.49 -10.40 -10.16
C LEU A 136 -10.57 -11.00 -8.74
N PRO A 137 -10.56 -12.34 -8.54
CA PRO A 137 -10.57 -12.93 -7.21
C PRO A 137 -9.31 -12.60 -6.37
N LEU A 138 -8.18 -12.29 -7.02
CA LEU A 138 -6.95 -11.91 -6.33
C LEU A 138 -7.02 -10.47 -5.83
N ILE A 139 -7.58 -9.55 -6.62
CA ILE A 139 -7.79 -8.15 -6.20
C ILE A 139 -8.75 -8.11 -5.00
N GLU A 140 -9.84 -8.87 -5.05
CA GLU A 140 -10.77 -9.00 -3.92
C GLU A 140 -10.06 -9.52 -2.66
N HIS A 141 -9.24 -10.56 -2.81
CA HIS A 141 -8.49 -11.15 -1.70
C HIS A 141 -7.47 -10.18 -1.12
N ALA A 142 -6.70 -9.48 -1.96
CA ALA A 142 -5.76 -8.45 -1.53
C ALA A 142 -6.44 -7.34 -0.72
N TYR A 143 -7.61 -6.87 -1.19
CA TYR A 143 -8.42 -5.91 -0.45
C TYR A 143 -8.88 -6.45 0.92
N LYS A 144 -9.37 -7.69 0.96
CA LYS A 144 -9.77 -8.35 2.22
C LYS A 144 -8.62 -8.57 3.20
N ARG A 145 -7.38 -8.71 2.69
CA ARG A 145 -6.14 -8.76 3.48
C ARG A 145 -5.59 -7.37 3.84
N GLY A 146 -6.32 -6.30 3.53
CA GLY A 146 -5.99 -4.93 3.90
C GLY A 146 -5.11 -4.19 2.90
N ILE A 147 -4.65 -4.82 1.81
CA ILE A 147 -3.86 -4.15 0.77
C ILE A 147 -4.79 -3.19 0.02
N ASN A 148 -4.72 -1.91 0.40
CA ASN A 148 -5.59 -0.87 -0.13
C ASN A 148 -4.93 -0.04 -1.24
N THR A 149 -3.66 -0.27 -1.52
CA THR A 149 -2.90 0.50 -2.51
C THR A 149 -2.59 -0.38 -3.71
N TRP A 150 -3.09 0.01 -4.88
CA TRP A 150 -3.01 -0.78 -6.12
C TRP A 150 -2.31 0.05 -7.20
N ASP A 151 -1.22 -0.48 -7.73
CA ASP A 151 -0.40 0.14 -8.77
C ASP A 151 -0.62 -0.56 -10.11
N THR A 152 -1.07 0.20 -11.10
CA THR A 152 -1.20 -0.22 -12.51
C THR A 152 -0.50 0.78 -13.42
N ALA A 153 -0.67 0.67 -14.74
CA ALA A 153 -0.25 1.64 -15.74
C ALA A 153 -1.17 1.55 -16.96
N ASP A 154 -1.32 2.65 -17.68
CA ASP A 154 -2.04 2.73 -18.95
C ASP A 154 -1.56 1.67 -19.97
N VAL A 155 -0.25 1.45 -20.08
CA VAL A 155 0.34 0.49 -21.02
C VAL A 155 0.21 -0.97 -20.58
N TYR A 156 -0.16 -1.26 -19.33
CA TYR A 156 -0.26 -2.66 -18.86
C TYR A 156 -1.40 -3.38 -19.56
N SER A 157 -1.04 -4.32 -20.44
CA SER A 157 -1.94 -4.95 -21.40
C SER A 157 -2.80 -3.93 -22.16
N HIS A 158 -2.17 -2.81 -22.56
CA HIS A 158 -2.78 -1.70 -23.29
C HIS A 158 -4.16 -1.27 -22.73
N GLY A 159 -4.18 -0.95 -21.44
CA GLY A 159 -5.37 -0.47 -20.73
C GLY A 159 -6.17 -1.57 -20.04
N ARG A 160 -6.00 -2.84 -20.41
CA ARG A 160 -6.79 -3.94 -19.82
C ARG A 160 -6.59 -4.07 -18.31
N SER A 161 -5.39 -3.78 -17.80
CA SER A 161 -5.13 -3.80 -16.35
C SER A 161 -5.99 -2.80 -15.59
N GLU A 162 -6.14 -1.57 -16.12
CA GLU A 162 -6.99 -0.52 -15.53
C GLU A 162 -8.46 -0.91 -15.57
N GLU A 163 -8.94 -1.51 -16.66
CA GLU A 163 -10.32 -2.01 -16.77
C GLU A 163 -10.62 -3.08 -15.73
N ILE A 164 -9.68 -4.01 -15.49
CA ILE A 164 -9.82 -5.07 -14.48
C ILE A 164 -9.89 -4.45 -13.08
N ILE A 165 -9.06 -3.44 -12.78
CA ILE A 165 -9.08 -2.73 -11.51
C ILE A 165 -10.42 -1.99 -11.30
N GLY A 166 -10.88 -1.24 -12.31
CA GLY A 166 -12.18 -0.57 -12.25
C GLY A 166 -13.35 -1.54 -12.07
N LYS A 167 -13.31 -2.68 -12.77
CA LYS A 167 -14.29 -3.76 -12.64
C LYS A 167 -14.27 -4.42 -11.27
N ALA A 168 -13.11 -4.56 -10.63
CA ALA A 168 -13.01 -5.11 -9.28
C ALA A 168 -13.78 -4.24 -8.26
N LEU A 169 -13.69 -2.91 -8.38
CA LEU A 169 -14.42 -1.99 -7.51
C LEU A 169 -15.93 -2.24 -7.55
N THR A 170 -16.49 -2.33 -8.76
CA THR A 170 -17.93 -2.50 -8.97
C THR A 170 -18.40 -3.91 -8.64
N LYS A 171 -17.69 -4.94 -9.15
CA LYS A 171 -18.05 -6.36 -8.97
C LYS A 171 -18.08 -6.78 -7.51
N TYR A 172 -17.12 -6.30 -6.70
CA TYR A 172 -16.99 -6.68 -5.30
C TYR A 172 -17.52 -5.62 -4.32
N ASN A 173 -18.19 -4.58 -4.85
CA ASN A 173 -18.73 -3.46 -4.07
C ASN A 173 -17.69 -2.85 -3.12
N ILE A 174 -16.45 -2.69 -3.60
CA ILE A 174 -15.35 -2.12 -2.82
C ILE A 174 -15.54 -0.59 -2.81
N PRO A 175 -15.71 0.05 -1.64
CA PRO A 175 -15.90 1.48 -1.58
C PRO A 175 -14.66 2.21 -2.13
N ARG A 176 -14.84 2.99 -3.19
CA ARG A 176 -13.75 3.69 -3.89
C ARG A 176 -12.87 4.52 -2.95
N ASN A 177 -13.45 5.16 -1.94
CA ASN A 177 -12.75 5.98 -0.95
C ASN A 177 -11.86 5.19 0.03
N ARG A 178 -11.90 3.86 0.00
CA ARG A 178 -11.06 2.99 0.84
C ARG A 178 -9.81 2.49 0.12
N VAL A 179 -9.65 2.81 -1.15
CA VAL A 179 -8.57 2.31 -2.01
C VAL A 179 -7.76 3.49 -2.54
N VAL A 180 -6.45 3.31 -2.66
CA VAL A 180 -5.52 4.21 -3.33
C VAL A 180 -5.11 3.57 -4.65
N ILE A 181 -5.46 4.19 -5.77
CA ILE A 181 -5.13 3.71 -7.12
C ILE A 181 -4.05 4.58 -7.73
N LEU A 182 -2.93 3.95 -8.05
CA LEU A 182 -1.84 4.54 -8.79
C LEU A 182 -1.90 4.04 -10.23
N THR A 183 -1.82 4.95 -11.19
CA THR A 183 -1.58 4.59 -12.60
C THR A 183 -0.44 5.44 -13.17
N LYS A 184 -0.07 5.19 -14.42
CA LYS A 184 1.07 5.84 -15.07
C LYS A 184 0.69 6.31 -16.47
N CYS A 185 1.40 7.32 -16.96
CA CYS A 185 1.40 7.71 -18.36
C CYS A 185 2.84 7.86 -18.88
N TYR A 186 3.10 7.40 -20.10
CA TYR A 186 4.29 7.68 -20.91
C TYR A 186 4.26 6.91 -22.23
N PHE A 187 4.01 5.60 -22.16
CA PHE A 187 4.07 4.71 -23.31
C PHE A 187 2.74 4.74 -24.08
N GLY A 188 2.80 4.38 -25.37
CA GLY A 188 1.63 4.29 -26.23
C GLY A 188 0.68 3.16 -25.80
N VAL A 189 -0.60 3.48 -25.77
CA VAL A 189 -1.67 2.51 -25.53
C VAL A 189 -2.37 2.22 -26.85
N ASP A 190 -2.37 0.97 -27.30
CA ASP A 190 -3.09 0.56 -28.51
C ASP A 190 -4.60 0.68 -28.28
N ASP A 191 -5.30 1.29 -29.21
CA ASP A 191 -6.75 1.48 -29.22
C ASP A 191 -7.44 0.61 -30.27
N GLY A 192 -6.67 -0.16 -31.04
CA GLY A 192 -7.16 -1.13 -32.01
C GLY A 192 -7.35 -2.54 -31.43
N GLY A 193 -7.15 -2.71 -30.11
CA GLY A 193 -7.27 -3.98 -29.41
C GLY A 193 -6.07 -4.92 -29.59
N LYS A 194 -4.98 -4.46 -30.20
CA LYS A 194 -3.73 -5.23 -30.29
C LYS A 194 -3.00 -5.20 -28.94
N GLN A 195 -2.06 -6.13 -28.78
CA GLN A 195 -1.25 -6.26 -27.57
C GLN A 195 0.26 -6.23 -27.88
N PRO A 196 0.79 -5.15 -28.51
CA PRO A 196 2.21 -5.07 -28.79
C PRO A 196 3.06 -5.07 -27.49
N PRO A 197 4.33 -5.49 -27.53
CA PRO A 197 5.19 -5.36 -26.36
C PRO A 197 5.47 -3.87 -26.05
N ILE A 198 5.74 -3.54 -24.78
CA ILE A 198 6.07 -2.16 -24.35
C ILE A 198 7.20 -1.55 -25.18
N SER A 199 8.18 -2.37 -25.59
CA SER A 199 9.30 -1.92 -26.42
C SER A 199 8.88 -1.34 -27.77
N ALA A 200 7.71 -1.72 -28.29
CA ALA A 200 7.13 -1.16 -29.52
C ALA A 200 6.28 0.09 -29.26
N ALA A 201 5.95 0.39 -28.01
CA ALA A 201 5.09 1.50 -27.58
C ALA A 201 5.88 2.67 -26.96
N GLY A 202 7.19 2.73 -27.20
CA GLY A 202 8.09 3.74 -26.63
C GLY A 202 8.56 4.83 -27.60
N ARG A 203 8.09 4.83 -28.85
CA ARG A 203 8.53 5.78 -29.89
C ARG A 203 7.41 6.75 -30.23
N ASN A 204 7.67 8.05 -30.15
CA ASN A 204 6.71 9.10 -30.50
C ASN A 204 6.76 9.41 -32.01
N ASP A 205 6.32 8.44 -32.83
CA ASP A 205 6.48 8.39 -34.29
C ASP A 205 5.35 7.53 -34.89
N GLY A 206 5.03 7.71 -36.17
CA GLY A 206 4.10 6.87 -36.93
C GLY A 206 2.73 6.80 -36.27
N ASP A 207 2.24 5.58 -36.07
CA ASP A 207 0.93 5.32 -35.42
C ASP A 207 0.88 5.80 -33.95
N TRP A 208 2.03 6.06 -33.34
CA TRP A 208 2.18 6.52 -31.95
C TRP A 208 2.43 8.02 -31.81
N VAL A 209 2.41 8.78 -32.91
CA VAL A 209 2.68 10.23 -32.87
C VAL A 209 1.70 10.95 -31.92
N ASN A 210 2.24 11.75 -31.01
CA ASN A 210 1.54 12.41 -29.90
C ASN A 210 0.87 11.47 -28.87
N ARG A 211 1.20 10.18 -28.89
CA ARG A 211 0.67 9.14 -27.98
C ARG A 211 1.77 8.53 -27.10
N VAL A 212 2.94 9.14 -27.07
CA VAL A 212 4.11 8.71 -26.28
C VAL A 212 4.80 9.94 -25.70
N GLY A 213 5.42 9.80 -24.54
CA GLY A 213 6.14 10.86 -23.84
C GLY A 213 5.24 11.62 -22.88
N LEU A 214 5.64 12.84 -22.53
CA LEU A 214 5.00 13.67 -21.53
C LEU A 214 4.61 15.05 -22.08
N SER A 215 4.36 15.14 -23.39
CA SER A 215 3.72 16.33 -23.96
C SER A 215 2.40 16.62 -23.27
N ARG A 216 2.01 17.90 -23.20
CA ARG A 216 0.72 18.30 -22.61
C ARG A 216 -0.45 17.54 -23.24
N LYS A 217 -0.44 17.40 -24.58
CA LYS A 217 -1.47 16.66 -25.32
C LYS A 217 -1.57 15.22 -24.81
N HIS A 218 -0.45 14.51 -24.76
CA HIS A 218 -0.45 13.11 -24.37
C HIS A 218 -0.86 12.92 -22.90
N ILE A 219 -0.37 13.77 -21.97
CA ILE A 219 -0.76 13.68 -20.55
C ILE A 219 -2.28 13.80 -20.38
N PHE A 220 -2.90 14.79 -21.02
CA PHE A 220 -4.35 15.00 -20.93
C PHE A 220 -5.12 13.81 -21.54
N ASP A 221 -4.75 13.37 -22.73
CA ASP A 221 -5.41 12.25 -23.41
C ASP A 221 -5.27 10.94 -22.60
N ALA A 222 -4.07 10.67 -22.05
CA ALA A 222 -3.78 9.49 -21.25
C ALA A 222 -4.55 9.49 -19.92
N VAL A 223 -4.59 10.61 -19.20
CA VAL A 223 -5.37 10.74 -17.96
C VAL A 223 -6.86 10.51 -18.20
N ASP A 224 -7.41 11.08 -19.28
CA ASP A 224 -8.83 10.91 -19.61
C ASP A 224 -9.17 9.45 -19.95
N ALA A 225 -8.29 8.80 -20.71
CA ALA A 225 -8.44 7.40 -21.04
C ALA A 225 -8.33 6.50 -19.79
N SER A 226 -7.36 6.76 -18.91
CA SER A 226 -7.21 6.02 -17.65
C SER A 226 -8.39 6.20 -16.71
N VAL A 227 -8.89 7.43 -16.53
CA VAL A 227 -10.11 7.70 -15.72
C VAL A 227 -11.31 6.95 -16.28
N SER A 228 -11.45 6.90 -17.61
CA SER A 228 -12.51 6.15 -18.29
C SER A 228 -12.40 4.65 -18.01
N ARG A 229 -11.23 4.03 -18.22
CA ARG A 229 -11.00 2.60 -18.00
C ARG A 229 -11.16 2.19 -16.53
N LEU A 230 -10.66 3.01 -15.61
CA LEU A 230 -10.83 2.81 -14.17
C LEU A 230 -12.28 3.05 -13.70
N GLY A 231 -13.05 3.84 -14.45
CA GLY A 231 -14.39 4.30 -14.06
C GLY A 231 -14.39 5.25 -12.85
N THR A 232 -13.26 5.88 -12.54
CA THR A 232 -13.07 6.71 -11.35
C THR A 232 -11.81 7.60 -11.44
N TYR A 233 -11.63 8.49 -10.47
CA TYR A 233 -10.45 9.36 -10.37
C TYR A 233 -9.17 8.58 -10.04
N ILE A 234 -8.01 9.19 -10.30
CA ILE A 234 -6.68 8.64 -10.00
C ILE A 234 -6.19 9.24 -8.67
N ASP A 235 -5.71 8.41 -7.74
CA ASP A 235 -5.10 8.93 -6.51
C ASP A 235 -3.69 9.44 -6.77
N VAL A 236 -2.84 8.65 -7.44
CA VAL A 236 -1.50 9.10 -7.83
C VAL A 236 -1.25 8.82 -9.31
N LEU A 237 -1.07 9.88 -10.10
CA LEU A 237 -0.60 9.76 -11.48
C LEU A 237 0.92 9.75 -11.47
N GLN A 238 1.53 8.67 -11.97
CA GLN A 238 2.98 8.59 -12.10
C GLN A 238 3.41 8.91 -13.52
N ILE A 239 4.45 9.71 -13.69
CA ILE A 239 5.18 9.71 -14.97
C ILE A 239 5.96 8.39 -15.06
N HIS A 240 5.65 7.56 -16.06
CA HIS A 240 6.22 6.20 -16.12
C HIS A 240 7.72 6.24 -16.45
N ARG A 241 8.15 7.23 -17.24
CA ARG A 241 9.54 7.57 -17.54
C ARG A 241 9.64 9.08 -17.72
N LEU A 242 10.86 9.63 -17.60
CA LEU A 242 11.10 11.00 -18.00
C LEU A 242 11.15 11.12 -19.52
N ASP A 243 10.30 11.98 -20.08
CA ASP A 243 10.44 12.48 -21.44
C ASP A 243 11.51 13.58 -21.46
N ARG A 244 12.57 13.37 -22.22
CA ARG A 244 13.71 14.30 -22.33
C ARG A 244 13.63 15.23 -23.53
N ASP A 245 12.63 15.02 -24.40
CA ASP A 245 12.39 15.85 -25.58
C ASP A 245 11.36 16.95 -25.28
N THR A 246 10.38 16.67 -24.43
CA THR A 246 9.39 17.66 -23.97
C THR A 246 10.01 18.62 -22.93
N PRO A 247 9.81 19.95 -23.04
CA PRO A 247 10.28 20.91 -22.03
C PRO A 247 9.76 20.58 -20.63
N ARG A 248 10.65 20.57 -19.63
CA ARG A 248 10.31 20.19 -18.24
C ARG A 248 9.22 21.07 -17.63
N GLU A 249 9.19 22.35 -17.95
CA GLU A 249 8.15 23.29 -17.53
C GLU A 249 6.79 22.94 -18.13
N GLU A 250 6.73 22.47 -19.38
CA GLU A 250 5.49 21.99 -19.99
C GLU A 250 4.99 20.73 -19.29
N ILE A 251 5.88 19.77 -19.04
CA ILE A 251 5.57 18.53 -18.29
C ILE A 251 4.95 18.90 -16.95
N MET A 252 5.64 19.73 -16.15
CA MET A 252 5.16 20.08 -14.81
C MET A 252 3.88 20.91 -14.84
N ARG A 253 3.70 21.80 -15.83
CA ARG A 253 2.45 22.54 -15.97
C ARG A 253 1.28 21.62 -16.33
N ALA A 254 1.49 20.66 -17.23
CA ALA A 254 0.45 19.71 -17.61
C ALA A 254 0.05 18.80 -16.43
N LEU A 255 1.03 18.30 -15.67
CA LEU A 255 0.80 17.52 -14.45
C LEU A 255 0.04 18.32 -13.38
N ASN A 256 0.38 19.60 -13.21
CA ASN A 256 -0.35 20.49 -12.32
C ASN A 256 -1.83 20.63 -12.76
N ASP A 257 -2.05 20.91 -14.04
CA ASP A 257 -3.40 21.17 -14.55
C ASP A 257 -4.32 19.93 -14.47
N VAL A 258 -3.78 18.70 -14.60
CA VAL A 258 -4.61 17.48 -14.40
C VAL A 258 -4.96 17.24 -12.93
N ILE A 259 -4.15 17.71 -11.98
CA ILE A 259 -4.53 17.75 -10.56
C ILE A 259 -5.64 18.80 -10.36
N GLU A 260 -5.45 20.02 -10.86
CA GLU A 260 -6.43 21.10 -10.74
C GLU A 260 -7.78 20.75 -11.39
N SER A 261 -7.79 19.89 -12.41
CA SER A 261 -9.02 19.38 -13.02
C SER A 261 -9.84 18.46 -12.11
N GLY A 262 -9.27 17.98 -11.00
CA GLY A 262 -9.90 17.02 -10.10
C GLY A 262 -9.94 15.58 -10.61
N LYS A 263 -9.27 15.26 -11.73
CA LYS A 263 -9.10 13.88 -12.24
C LYS A 263 -8.01 13.11 -11.48
N VAL A 264 -7.01 13.82 -11.01
CA VAL A 264 -5.84 13.31 -10.27
C VAL A 264 -5.80 13.95 -8.88
N ARG A 265 -5.36 13.23 -7.83
CA ARG A 265 -5.19 13.79 -6.48
C ARG A 265 -3.74 14.18 -6.19
N TYR A 266 -2.78 13.34 -6.59
CA TYR A 266 -1.35 13.53 -6.38
C TYR A 266 -0.58 13.08 -7.62
N ILE A 267 0.69 13.51 -7.73
CA ILE A 267 1.60 13.03 -8.77
C ILE A 267 2.79 12.31 -8.16
N GLY A 268 3.31 11.32 -8.90
CA GLY A 268 4.53 10.59 -8.61
C GLY A 268 5.41 10.49 -9.85
N ALA A 269 6.62 9.98 -9.68
CA ALA A 269 7.56 9.74 -10.75
C ALA A 269 8.07 8.31 -10.72
N SER A 270 8.54 7.80 -11.86
CA SER A 270 9.23 6.52 -11.95
C SER A 270 10.47 6.66 -12.83
N THR A 271 11.59 6.12 -12.34
CA THR A 271 12.89 5.95 -13.01
C THR A 271 13.36 7.15 -13.83
N MET A 272 14.33 7.88 -13.28
CA MET A 272 15.12 8.92 -13.94
C MET A 272 16.34 9.22 -13.09
N ALA A 273 17.26 10.07 -13.56
CA ALA A 273 18.37 10.50 -12.72
C ALA A 273 17.88 11.42 -11.58
N ALA A 274 18.56 11.37 -10.42
CA ALA A 274 18.21 12.18 -9.25
C ALA A 274 18.20 13.69 -9.55
N TRP A 275 19.17 14.19 -10.33
CA TRP A 275 19.23 15.60 -10.71
C TRP A 275 18.07 16.01 -11.63
N GLU A 276 17.55 15.10 -12.45
CA GLU A 276 16.38 15.37 -13.30
C GLU A 276 15.12 15.47 -12.45
N PHE A 277 14.96 14.54 -11.50
CA PHE A 277 13.85 14.56 -10.56
C PHE A 277 13.87 15.82 -9.68
N GLN A 278 15.04 16.19 -9.16
CA GLN A 278 15.24 17.43 -8.42
C GLN A 278 14.90 18.67 -9.26
N THR A 279 15.29 18.68 -10.55
CA THR A 279 14.96 19.77 -11.47
C THR A 279 13.45 19.93 -11.60
N LEU A 280 12.70 18.84 -11.75
CA LEU A 280 11.24 18.89 -11.84
C LEU A 280 10.60 19.36 -10.52
N GLN A 281 11.08 18.89 -9.37
CA GLN A 281 10.63 19.36 -8.06
C GLN A 281 10.87 20.86 -7.89
N ASN A 282 12.02 21.37 -8.35
CA ASN A 282 12.34 22.79 -8.31
C ASN A 282 11.44 23.64 -9.21
N ILE A 283 11.13 23.15 -10.42
CA ILE A 283 10.20 23.81 -11.35
C ILE A 283 8.82 23.94 -10.69
N ALA A 284 8.31 22.88 -10.07
CA ALA A 284 7.03 22.94 -9.38
C ALA A 284 7.06 23.96 -8.23
N GLU A 285 8.06 23.89 -7.36
CA GLU A 285 8.22 24.82 -6.23
C GLU A 285 8.23 26.28 -6.69
N ARG A 286 9.03 26.61 -7.70
CA ARG A 286 9.20 27.99 -8.19
C ARG A 286 7.95 28.57 -8.83
N ASN A 287 7.05 27.72 -9.32
CA ASN A 287 5.80 28.13 -9.95
C ASN A 287 4.58 27.97 -9.04
N GLY A 288 4.77 27.50 -7.79
CA GLY A 288 3.68 27.20 -6.87
C GLY A 288 2.78 26.05 -7.36
N TRP A 289 3.33 25.12 -8.12
CA TRP A 289 2.64 23.93 -8.61
C TRP A 289 2.79 22.74 -7.67
N HIS A 290 1.94 21.74 -7.85
CA HIS A 290 2.02 20.49 -7.10
C HIS A 290 3.35 19.77 -7.37
N LYS A 291 3.97 19.26 -6.29
CA LYS A 291 5.20 18.46 -6.32
C LYS A 291 4.90 16.98 -6.33
N PHE A 292 5.87 16.18 -6.77
CA PHE A 292 5.82 14.73 -6.66
C PHE A 292 5.88 14.30 -5.20
N ILE A 293 4.99 13.40 -4.82
CA ILE A 293 4.94 12.82 -3.46
C ILE A 293 5.59 11.44 -3.39
N SER A 294 5.85 10.81 -4.54
CA SER A 294 6.41 9.46 -4.62
C SER A 294 7.39 9.27 -5.76
N MET A 295 8.35 8.38 -5.54
CA MET A 295 9.27 7.84 -6.55
C MET A 295 9.14 6.31 -6.60
N GLN A 296 8.74 5.79 -7.76
CA GLN A 296 8.75 4.37 -8.10
C GLN A 296 10.09 4.02 -8.76
N ASN A 297 11.10 3.82 -7.91
CA ASN A 297 12.49 3.51 -8.28
C ASN A 297 12.73 2.00 -8.47
N TYR A 298 13.86 1.64 -9.11
CA TYR A 298 14.28 0.24 -9.22
C TYR A 298 15.24 -0.11 -8.09
N HIS A 299 14.72 -0.78 -7.06
CA HIS A 299 15.51 -1.10 -5.87
C HIS A 299 15.22 -2.52 -5.38
N ASN A 300 16.28 -3.31 -5.24
CA ASN A 300 16.26 -4.67 -4.68
C ASN A 300 17.69 -5.11 -4.35
N LEU A 301 17.85 -6.25 -3.68
CA LEU A 301 19.16 -6.80 -3.32
C LEU A 301 20.13 -6.99 -4.51
N LEU A 302 19.62 -7.13 -5.74
CA LEU A 302 20.45 -7.26 -6.95
C LEU A 302 20.60 -5.94 -7.72
N ALA A 303 19.96 -4.85 -7.29
CA ALA A 303 20.04 -3.55 -7.94
C ALA A 303 19.88 -2.42 -6.90
N ARG A 304 21.02 -1.85 -6.51
CA ARG A 304 21.16 -0.88 -5.41
C ARG A 304 21.72 0.47 -5.88
N GLU A 305 21.63 0.74 -7.18
CA GLU A 305 22.18 1.96 -7.78
C GLU A 305 21.50 3.24 -7.29
N GLU A 306 20.20 3.14 -6.94
CA GLU A 306 19.38 4.24 -6.42
C GLU A 306 19.84 4.71 -5.02
N GLU A 307 20.62 3.90 -4.28
CA GLU A 307 21.11 4.24 -2.94
C GLU A 307 22.12 5.38 -2.94
N ARG A 308 22.77 5.66 -4.09
CA ARG A 308 23.81 6.70 -4.17
C ARG A 308 23.24 8.11 -4.06
N GLU A 309 22.12 8.38 -4.75
CA GLU A 309 21.63 9.76 -4.94
C GLU A 309 20.10 9.86 -4.83
N MET A 310 19.34 9.02 -5.54
CA MET A 310 17.89 9.14 -5.61
C MET A 310 17.20 8.87 -4.26
N ILE A 311 17.56 7.77 -3.58
CA ILE A 311 16.99 7.42 -2.28
C ILE A 311 17.35 8.48 -1.23
N PRO A 312 18.62 8.90 -1.05
CA PRO A 312 18.96 9.99 -0.13
C PRO A 312 18.19 11.28 -0.42
N TYR A 313 18.07 11.68 -1.70
CA TYR A 313 17.30 12.86 -2.09
C TYR A 313 15.81 12.71 -1.75
N CYS A 314 15.19 11.55 -2.01
CA CYS A 314 13.79 11.33 -1.68
C CYS A 314 13.54 11.40 -0.17
N VAL A 315 14.44 10.82 0.64
CA VAL A 315 14.36 10.88 2.11
C VAL A 315 14.46 12.32 2.60
N ASP A 316 15.43 13.09 2.11
CA ASP A 316 15.64 14.50 2.49
C ASP A 316 14.46 15.40 2.06
N SER A 317 14.00 15.25 0.82
CA SER A 317 12.91 16.06 0.25
C SER A 317 11.51 15.62 0.66
N GLY A 318 11.39 14.53 1.43
CA GLY A 318 10.12 14.02 1.94
C GLY A 318 9.26 13.30 0.89
N VAL A 319 9.87 12.77 -0.17
CA VAL A 319 9.23 11.96 -1.21
C VAL A 319 9.21 10.48 -0.76
N GLY A 320 8.07 9.82 -0.87
CA GLY A 320 7.94 8.40 -0.52
C GLY A 320 8.53 7.48 -1.59
N LEU A 321 9.06 6.33 -1.20
CA LEU A 321 9.68 5.36 -2.11
C LEU A 321 8.75 4.16 -2.27
N ILE A 322 8.47 3.78 -3.52
CA ILE A 322 7.58 2.65 -3.85
C ILE A 322 8.27 1.73 -4.87
N PRO A 323 9.32 1.00 -4.45
CA PRO A 323 10.20 0.34 -5.41
C PRO A 323 9.48 -0.74 -6.20
N TRP A 324 9.74 -0.76 -7.51
CA TRP A 324 9.25 -1.81 -8.40
C TRP A 324 10.27 -2.96 -8.50
N SER A 325 9.75 -4.17 -8.74
CA SER A 325 10.54 -5.40 -8.76
C SER A 325 11.46 -5.60 -7.52
N PRO A 326 10.93 -5.51 -6.29
CA PRO A 326 11.69 -5.71 -5.05
C PRO A 326 12.27 -7.13 -4.91
N MET A 327 11.73 -8.10 -5.65
CA MET A 327 12.23 -9.49 -5.70
C MET A 327 13.00 -9.80 -7.00
N ALA A 328 13.51 -8.78 -7.70
CA ALA A 328 14.22 -8.93 -8.97
C ALA A 328 13.45 -9.81 -9.98
N ARG A 329 12.16 -9.50 -10.20
CA ARG A 329 11.23 -10.24 -11.06
C ARG A 329 11.07 -11.73 -10.71
N GLY A 330 11.33 -12.09 -9.45
CA GLY A 330 11.15 -13.44 -8.90
C GLY A 330 12.45 -14.21 -8.68
N VAL A 331 13.62 -13.64 -9.01
CA VAL A 331 14.93 -14.24 -8.78
C VAL A 331 15.23 -14.37 -7.29
N LEU A 332 14.90 -13.35 -6.49
CA LEU A 332 15.13 -13.36 -5.04
C LEU A 332 14.07 -14.18 -4.26
N ALA A 333 13.10 -14.77 -4.95
CA ALA A 333 12.02 -15.54 -4.33
C ALA A 333 12.23 -17.06 -4.41
N ARG A 334 13.38 -17.52 -4.92
CA ARG A 334 13.68 -18.93 -5.19
C ARG A 334 15.19 -19.19 -5.20
N PRO A 335 15.63 -20.45 -5.01
CA PRO A 335 17.04 -20.82 -5.17
C PRO A 335 17.56 -20.45 -6.57
N TRP A 336 18.83 -20.08 -6.67
CA TRP A 336 19.45 -19.54 -7.89
C TRP A 336 19.21 -20.38 -9.16
N ASN A 337 19.26 -21.71 -9.02
CA ASN A 337 19.11 -22.67 -10.11
C ASN A 337 17.64 -23.01 -10.44
N SER A 338 16.67 -22.47 -9.71
CA SER A 338 15.25 -22.72 -9.95
C SER A 338 14.73 -21.87 -11.12
N ARG A 339 14.75 -22.43 -12.33
CA ARG A 339 14.44 -21.68 -13.59
C ARG A 339 13.23 -22.21 -14.38
N SER A 340 12.24 -22.81 -13.72
CA SER A 340 11.16 -23.57 -14.40
C SER A 340 9.85 -22.81 -14.62
N THR A 341 9.74 -21.54 -14.25
CA THR A 341 8.45 -20.80 -14.37
C THR A 341 8.27 -20.18 -15.74
N THR A 342 7.01 -19.98 -16.16
CA THR A 342 6.69 -19.26 -17.40
C THR A 342 7.35 -17.89 -17.47
N ARG A 343 7.30 -17.10 -16.38
CA ARG A 343 7.95 -15.79 -16.33
C ARG A 343 9.47 -15.91 -16.54
N GLU A 344 10.11 -16.93 -15.97
CA GLU A 344 11.55 -17.15 -16.14
C GLU A 344 11.92 -17.30 -17.63
N SER A 345 11.09 -18.01 -18.41
CA SER A 345 11.39 -18.28 -19.82
C SER A 345 10.93 -17.18 -20.78
N THR A 346 9.91 -16.38 -20.44
CA THR A 346 9.28 -15.45 -21.40
C THR A 346 9.46 -13.97 -21.05
N ASP A 347 9.87 -13.62 -19.83
CA ASP A 347 10.00 -12.22 -19.39
C ASP A 347 11.28 -11.55 -19.93
N ALA A 348 11.13 -10.77 -21.00
CA ALA A 348 12.24 -10.04 -21.61
C ALA A 348 12.90 -9.02 -20.65
N ALA A 349 12.14 -8.44 -19.72
CA ALA A 349 12.69 -7.51 -18.73
C ALA A 349 13.53 -8.25 -17.69
N LEU A 350 13.12 -9.45 -17.26
CA LEU A 350 13.95 -10.33 -16.41
C LEU A 350 15.26 -10.68 -17.12
N LYS A 351 15.18 -11.01 -18.42
CA LYS A 351 16.38 -11.29 -19.23
C LYS A 351 17.33 -10.10 -19.24
N LEU A 352 16.84 -8.90 -19.57
CA LEU A 352 17.65 -7.69 -19.69
C LEU A 352 18.21 -7.20 -18.34
N LEU A 353 17.38 -7.22 -17.29
CA LEU A 353 17.73 -6.63 -15.99
C LEU A 353 18.58 -7.55 -15.13
N VAL A 354 18.47 -8.86 -15.30
CA VAL A 354 19.15 -9.84 -14.44
C VAL A 354 19.91 -10.87 -15.26
N ARG A 355 19.20 -11.69 -16.06
CA ARG A 355 19.78 -12.92 -16.62
C ARG A 355 20.87 -12.71 -17.68
N SER A 356 20.91 -11.56 -18.36
CA SER A 356 21.96 -11.23 -19.34
C SER A 356 23.20 -10.60 -18.72
N ARG A 357 23.20 -10.35 -17.41
CA ARG A 357 24.30 -9.69 -16.67
C ARG A 357 24.48 -10.30 -15.27
N GLU A 358 24.28 -11.61 -15.17
CA GLU A 358 24.50 -12.36 -13.93
C GLU A 358 25.98 -12.31 -13.53
N SER A 359 26.23 -12.37 -12.23
CA SER A 359 27.56 -12.40 -11.63
C SER A 359 27.60 -13.37 -10.46
N GLU A 360 28.79 -13.78 -10.06
CA GLU A 360 28.98 -14.57 -8.83
C GLU A 360 28.46 -13.84 -7.59
N ALA A 361 28.52 -12.50 -7.60
CA ALA A 361 27.89 -11.67 -6.57
C ALA A 361 26.37 -11.85 -6.52
N ASP A 362 25.68 -11.85 -7.67
CA ASP A 362 24.23 -12.06 -7.72
C ASP A 362 23.83 -13.42 -7.17
N LYS A 363 24.58 -14.46 -7.55
CA LYS A 363 24.39 -15.81 -7.03
C LYS A 363 24.62 -15.86 -5.52
N ALA A 364 25.72 -15.28 -5.04
CA ALA A 364 26.03 -15.23 -3.62
C ALA A 364 24.92 -14.54 -2.82
N ILE A 365 24.38 -13.42 -3.31
CA ILE A 365 23.26 -12.71 -2.66
C ILE A 365 22.02 -13.62 -2.60
N VAL A 366 21.65 -14.28 -3.69
CA VAL A 366 20.49 -15.18 -3.72
C VAL A 366 20.68 -16.38 -2.79
N ASP A 367 21.88 -16.95 -2.73
CA ASP A 367 22.22 -18.02 -1.80
C ASP A 367 22.13 -17.55 -0.34
N ARG A 368 22.55 -16.31 -0.03
CA ARG A 368 22.41 -15.70 1.31
C ARG A 368 20.95 -15.46 1.69
N VAL A 369 20.11 -15.05 0.75
CA VAL A 369 18.64 -14.97 0.95
C VAL A 369 18.07 -16.34 1.27
N GLU A 370 18.49 -17.38 0.55
CA GLU A 370 18.03 -18.76 0.79
C GLU A 370 18.44 -19.27 2.18
N GLU A 371 19.70 -19.06 2.57
CA GLU A 371 20.21 -19.43 3.88
C GLU A 371 19.45 -18.73 5.01
N LEU A 372 19.25 -17.41 4.89
CA LEU A 372 18.57 -16.63 5.91
C LEU A 372 17.08 -17.01 6.02
N ALA A 373 16.43 -17.27 4.88
CA ALA A 373 15.05 -17.76 4.84
C ALA A 373 14.91 -19.08 5.61
N LYS A 374 15.81 -20.04 5.37
CA LYS A 374 15.87 -21.32 6.11
C LYS A 374 16.10 -21.10 7.61
N LYS A 375 17.06 -20.25 7.98
CA LYS A 375 17.39 -19.95 9.38
C LYS A 375 16.21 -19.35 10.15
N LYS A 376 15.41 -18.49 9.51
CA LYS A 376 14.24 -17.85 10.12
C LYS A 376 12.94 -18.65 10.00
N GLY A 377 12.93 -19.74 9.22
CA GLY A 377 11.71 -20.51 8.96
C GLY A 377 10.66 -19.73 8.15
N VAL A 378 11.11 -18.83 7.27
CA VAL A 378 10.27 -18.02 6.37
C VAL A 378 10.68 -18.26 4.92
N SER A 379 9.91 -17.76 3.96
CA SER A 379 10.30 -17.90 2.55
C SER A 379 11.33 -16.86 2.12
N MET A 380 12.01 -17.14 0.99
CA MET A 380 12.91 -16.17 0.34
C MET A 380 12.19 -14.90 -0.09
N ALA A 381 10.92 -15.01 -0.51
CA ALA A 381 10.08 -13.86 -0.82
C ALA A 381 9.87 -12.97 0.41
N GLN A 382 9.59 -13.58 1.57
CA GLN A 382 9.43 -12.83 2.82
C GLN A 382 10.72 -12.13 3.26
N VAL A 383 11.89 -12.77 3.11
CA VAL A 383 13.19 -12.12 3.38
C VAL A 383 13.41 -10.91 2.46
N SER A 384 13.15 -11.07 1.16
CA SER A 384 13.33 -10.00 0.17
C SER A 384 12.38 -8.82 0.40
N ILE A 385 11.12 -9.10 0.73
CA ILE A 385 10.13 -8.08 1.07
C ILE A 385 10.52 -7.38 2.38
N ALA A 386 10.95 -8.14 3.40
CA ALA A 386 11.39 -7.59 4.67
C ALA A 386 12.62 -6.68 4.53
N TRP A 387 13.55 -7.02 3.62
CA TRP A 387 14.69 -6.18 3.30
C TRP A 387 14.28 -4.86 2.65
N SER A 388 13.37 -4.86 1.67
CA SER A 388 12.87 -3.57 1.15
C SER A 388 12.15 -2.78 2.25
N LEU A 389 11.32 -3.44 3.06
CA LEU A 389 10.59 -2.81 4.18
C LEU A 389 11.49 -2.33 5.34
N SER A 390 12.77 -2.71 5.41
CA SER A 390 13.71 -2.16 6.39
C SER A 390 14.27 -0.79 5.99
N HIS A 391 14.11 -0.41 4.72
CA HIS A 391 14.53 0.91 4.25
C HIS A 391 13.53 1.99 4.66
N THR A 392 14.06 3.19 4.93
CA THR A 392 13.24 4.33 5.35
C THR A 392 12.31 4.74 4.22
N ASN A 393 11.01 4.86 4.51
CA ASN A 393 9.96 5.30 3.59
C ASN A 393 9.75 4.40 2.35
N GLU A 394 10.21 3.14 2.36
CA GLU A 394 9.95 2.20 1.27
C GLU A 394 8.66 1.38 1.48
N ASN A 395 7.83 1.34 0.44
CA ASN A 395 6.64 0.50 0.34
C ASN A 395 6.64 -0.28 -0.98
N PRO A 396 7.16 -1.52 -1.01
CA PRO A 396 7.42 -2.25 -2.24
C PRO A 396 6.16 -2.61 -3.02
N ILE A 397 6.25 -2.52 -4.35
CA ILE A 397 5.21 -2.95 -5.29
C ILE A 397 5.41 -4.42 -5.65
N LEU A 398 4.44 -5.25 -5.29
CA LEU A 398 4.52 -6.70 -5.40
C LEU A 398 3.62 -7.23 -6.51
N GLY A 399 4.21 -8.00 -7.44
CA GLY A 399 3.43 -8.79 -8.40
C GLY A 399 2.90 -10.05 -7.74
N LEU A 400 1.60 -10.10 -7.45
CA LEU A 400 0.96 -11.17 -6.70
C LEU A 400 -0.03 -11.93 -7.60
N ASN A 401 0.27 -13.18 -7.93
CA ASN A 401 -0.51 -13.98 -8.89
C ASN A 401 -1.21 -15.20 -8.26
N SER A 402 -1.25 -15.28 -6.93
CA SER A 402 -2.01 -16.29 -6.19
C SER A 402 -2.39 -15.75 -4.81
N LYS A 403 -3.40 -16.36 -4.16
CA LYS A 403 -3.85 -15.96 -2.82
C LYS A 403 -2.77 -16.22 -1.77
N GLU A 404 -2.05 -17.32 -1.91
CA GLU A 404 -0.96 -17.71 -1.00
C GLU A 404 0.16 -16.68 -1.02
N ARG A 405 0.52 -16.15 -2.21
CA ARG A 405 1.51 -15.06 -2.32
C ARG A 405 1.01 -13.76 -1.73
N ILE A 406 -0.29 -13.47 -1.82
CA ILE A 406 -0.88 -12.30 -1.14
C ILE A 406 -0.77 -12.46 0.37
N ASP A 407 -1.12 -13.63 0.90
CA ASP A 407 -1.05 -13.91 2.33
C ASP A 407 0.38 -13.85 2.86
N GLU A 408 1.33 -14.39 2.09
CA GLU A 408 2.77 -14.33 2.36
C GLU A 408 3.31 -12.89 2.34
N ALA A 409 2.88 -12.07 1.39
CA ALA A 409 3.24 -10.66 1.32
C ALA A 409 2.76 -9.88 2.55
N VAL A 410 1.52 -10.14 3.01
CA VAL A 410 1.01 -9.53 4.25
C VAL A 410 1.80 -10.01 5.47
N ALA A 411 2.09 -11.31 5.56
CA ALA A 411 2.89 -11.87 6.66
C ALA A 411 4.32 -11.30 6.71
N SER A 412 4.89 -10.92 5.56
CA SER A 412 6.24 -10.34 5.45
C SER A 412 6.41 -9.05 6.26
N ILE A 413 5.34 -8.30 6.52
CA ILE A 413 5.35 -7.06 7.31
C ILE A 413 5.89 -7.27 8.74
N LYS A 414 5.67 -8.48 9.28
CA LYS A 414 6.09 -8.88 10.63
C LYS A 414 7.50 -9.46 10.68
N VAL A 415 8.09 -9.81 9.53
CA VAL A 415 9.47 -10.27 9.47
C VAL A 415 10.40 -9.09 9.70
N LYS A 416 11.29 -9.22 10.68
CA LYS A 416 12.33 -8.24 11.00
C LYS A 416 13.70 -8.84 10.72
N LEU A 417 14.49 -8.09 9.96
CA LEU A 417 15.90 -8.38 9.74
C LEU A 417 16.72 -7.54 10.73
N THR A 418 17.76 -8.12 11.32
CA THR A 418 18.71 -7.36 12.13
C THR A 418 19.70 -6.62 11.23
N ASP A 419 20.41 -5.63 11.78
CA ASP A 419 21.43 -4.87 11.05
C ASP A 419 22.53 -5.81 10.51
N GLU A 420 22.90 -6.85 11.26
CA GLU A 420 23.85 -7.87 10.82
C GLU A 420 23.31 -8.72 9.68
N GLU A 421 22.03 -9.06 9.69
CA GLU A 421 21.38 -9.82 8.62
C GLU A 421 21.26 -8.98 7.35
N ILE A 422 20.91 -7.69 7.48
CA ILE A 422 20.88 -6.75 6.35
C ILE A 422 22.28 -6.63 5.75
N LYS A 423 23.29 -6.34 6.58
CA LYS A 423 24.69 -6.29 6.15
C LYS A 423 25.14 -7.59 5.49
N TYR A 424 24.72 -8.74 6.02
CA TYR A 424 25.00 -10.04 5.44
C TYR A 424 24.40 -10.19 4.04
N LEU A 425 23.14 -9.81 3.82
CA LEU A 425 22.53 -9.88 2.48
C LEU A 425 23.23 -8.95 1.48
N GLU A 426 23.72 -7.82 1.96
CA GLU A 426 24.23 -6.73 1.15
C GLU A 426 25.72 -6.80 0.79
N GLU A 427 26.54 -7.38 1.67
CA GLU A 427 28.00 -7.41 1.56
C GLU A 427 28.55 -7.90 0.20
N PRO A 428 27.96 -8.92 -0.48
CA PRO A 428 28.50 -9.38 -1.76
C PRO A 428 28.20 -8.44 -2.93
N TYR A 429 27.38 -7.39 -2.73
CA TYR A 429 26.93 -6.53 -3.81
C TYR A 429 28.08 -5.83 -4.52
N ILE A 430 28.02 -5.85 -5.86
CA ILE A 430 28.91 -5.08 -6.73
C ILE A 430 28.10 -4.08 -7.57
N PRO A 431 28.63 -2.86 -7.79
CA PRO A 431 28.01 -1.89 -8.69
C PRO A 431 27.68 -2.45 -10.07
N LYS A 432 26.52 -2.07 -10.62
CA LYS A 432 26.04 -2.50 -11.94
C LYS A 432 25.96 -1.31 -12.90
N ALA A 433 26.27 -1.59 -14.17
CA ALA A 433 25.99 -0.63 -15.24
C ALA A 433 24.48 -0.50 -15.46
N LEU A 434 23.97 0.73 -15.52
CA LEU A 434 22.56 1.03 -15.76
C LEU A 434 22.13 0.62 -17.18
N SER A 435 21.09 -0.20 -17.27
CA SER A 435 20.39 -0.53 -18.50
C SER A 435 19.46 0.60 -18.95
N ALA A 436 18.95 0.52 -20.18
CA ALA A 436 17.98 1.50 -20.68
C ALA A 436 16.66 1.52 -19.87
N LEU A 437 16.29 0.43 -19.19
CA LEU A 437 15.10 0.40 -18.34
C LEU A 437 15.31 1.11 -16.99
N GLU A 438 16.56 1.36 -16.62
CA GLU A 438 17.00 2.02 -15.37
C GLU A 438 17.39 3.48 -15.59
N ARG A 439 17.20 4.03 -16.80
CA ARG A 439 17.53 5.41 -17.16
C ARG A 439 16.31 6.25 -17.47
#